data_AF-A0A351YGU7-F1
#
_entry.id   AF-A0A351YGU7-F1
#
_cell.length_a   1.000
_cell.length_b   1.000
_cell.length_c   1.000
_cell.angle_alpha   90.00
_cell.angle_beta   90.00
_cell.angle_gamma   90.00
#
_symmetry.space_group_name_H-M   'P 1'
#
loop_
_entity.id
_entity.type
_entity.pdbx_description
1 polymer ?
#
loop_
_entity_poly.entity_id
_entity_poly.type
_entity_poly.pdbx_seq_one_letter_code
_entity_poly.pdbx_strand_id
1 'polypeptide(L)'
;SWDDLMDMGRMNPGDHNERFCMSTFACNTCQEVNGVSKLHGKVSQAMFAGIWKGYYPEENHVGYVTNGVHFQTWCASEWQELYSRYFDSHFLADQSNASIWEKIYQVPDEEIWATRQALKKKLVDYIRKSFREDWLKRQGDPSRVVSVMEKINPNALLIGFGRRFATYKRAHLLFT
;
A
#
# COMPACT_ATOMS: atom_id res chain seq x y z
N SER A 1 -16.01 6.66 37.30
CA SER A 1 -15.17 7.66 38.00
C SER A 1 -14.03 8.09 37.08
N TRP A 2 -13.18 9.05 37.47
CA TRP A 2 -11.97 9.36 36.70
C TRP A 2 -11.00 8.17 36.67
N ASP A 3 -10.88 7.45 37.78
CA ASP A 3 -10.01 6.28 37.85
C ASP A 3 -10.52 5.13 36.99
N ASP A 4 -11.84 4.89 36.94
CA ASP A 4 -12.41 3.86 36.06
C ASP A 4 -12.09 4.15 34.59
N LEU A 5 -12.14 5.43 34.18
CA LEU A 5 -11.74 5.83 32.83
C LEU A 5 -10.26 5.54 32.61
N MET A 6 -9.40 5.92 33.55
CA MET A 6 -7.95 5.71 33.43
C MET A 6 -7.59 4.22 33.32
N ASP A 7 -8.27 3.37 34.08
CA ASP A 7 -8.04 1.93 34.09
C ASP A 7 -8.41 1.25 32.76
N MET A 8 -9.37 1.79 32.01
CA MET A 8 -9.66 1.29 30.67
C MET A 8 -8.46 1.44 29.72
N GLY A 9 -7.58 2.41 29.95
CA GLY A 9 -6.36 2.65 29.17
C GLY A 9 -5.10 2.05 29.77
N ARG A 10 -5.19 1.32 30.88
CA ARG A 10 -4.06 0.64 31.53
C ARG A 10 -4.10 -0.85 31.23
N MET A 11 -2.91 -1.43 31.06
CA MET A 11 -2.75 -2.88 30.98
C MET A 11 -2.95 -3.53 32.35
N ASN A 12 -2.66 -2.79 33.43
CA ASN A 12 -2.91 -3.20 34.82
C ASN A 12 -3.87 -2.21 35.50
N PRO A 13 -5.20 -2.45 35.44
CA PRO A 13 -6.18 -1.65 36.17
C PRO A 13 -5.81 -1.51 37.66
N GLY A 14 -5.90 -0.29 38.21
CA GLY A 14 -5.51 0.04 39.57
C GLY A 14 -4.03 0.45 39.77
N ASP A 15 -3.16 0.29 38.77
CA ASP A 15 -1.79 0.83 38.84
C ASP A 15 -1.76 2.32 38.49
N HIS A 16 -1.81 3.18 39.52
CA HIS A 16 -1.77 4.63 39.33
C HIS A 16 -0.45 5.17 38.73
N ASN A 17 0.62 4.36 38.69
CA ASN A 17 1.87 4.74 38.02
C ASN A 17 1.83 4.46 36.51
N GLU A 18 0.92 3.59 36.05
CA GLU A 18 0.75 3.30 34.63
C GLU A 18 0.07 4.48 33.93
N ARG A 19 0.71 4.97 32.86
CA ARG A 19 0.15 6.03 32.03
C ARG A 19 -0.98 5.49 31.17
N PHE A 20 -1.93 6.36 30.86
CA PHE A 20 -3.00 6.04 29.92
C PHE A 20 -2.44 5.72 28.52
N CYS A 21 -2.69 4.52 28.03
CA CYS A 21 -2.33 4.08 26.70
C CYS A 21 -3.57 4.04 25.80
N MET A 22 -3.57 4.86 24.75
CA MET A 22 -4.69 4.91 23.79
C MET A 22 -4.92 3.56 23.09
N SER A 23 -3.86 2.79 22.82
CA SER A 23 -3.99 1.47 22.20
C SER A 23 -4.66 0.46 23.12
N THR A 24 -4.29 0.45 24.41
CA THR A 24 -4.94 -0.40 25.41
C THR A 24 -6.40 -0.02 25.57
N PHE A 25 -6.68 1.29 25.67
CA PHE A 25 -8.04 1.80 25.70
C PHE A 25 -8.88 1.35 24.51
N ALA A 26 -8.35 1.49 23.29
CA ALA A 26 -9.04 1.03 22.08
C ALA A 26 -9.27 -0.48 22.10
N CYS A 27 -8.28 -1.28 22.54
CA CYS A 27 -8.43 -2.73 22.65
C CYS A 27 -9.53 -3.14 23.63
N ASN A 28 -9.68 -2.41 24.74
CA ASN A 28 -10.69 -2.68 25.78
C ASN A 28 -12.09 -2.17 25.44
N THR A 29 -12.22 -1.22 24.50
CA THR A 29 -13.50 -0.55 24.21
C THR A 29 -14.06 -0.82 22.82
N CYS A 30 -13.25 -1.28 21.88
CA CYS A 30 -13.70 -1.69 20.57
C CYS A 30 -14.10 -3.18 20.58
N GLN A 31 -15.18 -3.50 19.87
CA GLN A 31 -15.62 -4.88 19.67
C GLN A 31 -14.59 -5.69 18.86
N GLU A 32 -13.97 -5.06 17.85
CA GLU A 32 -13.03 -5.69 16.94
C GLU A 32 -11.73 -4.89 16.88
N VAL A 33 -10.60 -5.61 16.83
CA VAL A 33 -9.26 -5.04 16.65
C VAL A 33 -8.59 -5.81 15.53
N ASN A 34 -8.05 -5.12 14.53
CA ASN A 34 -7.48 -5.82 13.38
C ASN A 34 -6.08 -5.32 13.01
N GLY A 35 -5.20 -6.26 12.67
CA GLY A 35 -4.03 -5.97 11.88
C GLY A 35 -4.38 -5.68 10.41
N VAL A 36 -3.45 -5.05 9.69
CA VAL A 36 -3.60 -4.69 8.27
C VAL A 36 -3.13 -5.78 7.29
N SER A 37 -2.65 -6.91 7.82
CA SER A 37 -2.27 -8.12 7.10
C SER A 37 -2.29 -9.32 8.04
N LYS A 38 -2.30 -10.55 7.50
CA LYS A 38 -2.29 -11.78 8.31
C LYS A 38 -1.11 -11.84 9.28
N LEU A 39 0.10 -11.54 8.82
CA LEU A 39 1.29 -11.53 9.69
C LEU A 39 1.21 -10.40 10.72
N HIS A 40 0.73 -9.22 10.32
CA HIS A 40 0.55 -8.11 11.25
C HIS A 40 -0.46 -8.47 12.36
N GLY A 41 -1.56 -9.15 12.03
CA GLY A 41 -2.50 -9.67 13.02
C GLY A 41 -1.81 -10.54 14.07
N LYS A 42 -1.03 -11.54 13.63
CA LYS A 42 -0.27 -12.42 14.54
C LYS A 42 0.72 -11.66 15.43
N VAL A 43 1.43 -10.67 14.86
CA VAL A 43 2.36 -9.84 15.63
C VAL A 43 1.61 -8.97 16.64
N SER A 44 0.46 -8.41 16.26
CA SER A 44 -0.39 -7.62 17.15
C SER A 44 -1.00 -8.45 18.27
N GLN A 45 -1.42 -9.69 18.00
CA GLN A 45 -1.88 -10.65 19.00
C GLN A 45 -0.84 -10.85 20.11
N ALA A 46 0.42 -11.08 19.74
CA ALA A 46 1.52 -11.21 20.69
C ALA A 46 1.84 -9.89 21.42
N MET A 47 1.79 -8.76 20.71
CA MET A 47 2.06 -7.43 21.27
C MET A 47 1.05 -7.03 22.36
N PHE A 48 -0.23 -7.38 22.18
CA PHE A 48 -1.32 -7.00 23.07
C PHE A 48 -1.74 -8.09 24.07
N ALA A 49 -1.08 -9.24 24.09
CA ALA A 49 -1.42 -10.36 24.96
C ALA A 49 -1.49 -9.98 26.45
N GLY A 50 -0.68 -9.00 26.88
CA GLY A 50 -0.67 -8.51 28.27
C GLY A 50 -1.96 -7.84 28.73
N ILE A 51 -2.83 -7.40 27.81
CA ILE A 51 -4.12 -6.78 28.13
C ILE A 51 -5.08 -7.82 28.72
N TRP A 52 -5.08 -9.04 28.19
CA TRP A 52 -5.98 -10.13 28.61
C TRP A 52 -5.19 -11.25 29.29
N LYS A 53 -4.79 -11.00 30.54
CA LYS A 53 -4.05 -11.97 31.34
C LYS A 53 -4.81 -13.30 31.47
N GLY A 54 -4.09 -14.41 31.32
CA GLY A 54 -4.66 -15.76 31.42
C GLY A 54 -5.11 -16.35 30.08
N TYR A 55 -5.08 -15.56 28.99
CA TYR A 55 -5.31 -16.06 27.63
C TYR A 55 -4.01 -16.16 26.85
N TYR A 56 -3.95 -17.12 25.93
CA TYR A 56 -2.90 -17.17 24.92
C TYR A 56 -3.08 -16.02 23.91
N PRO A 57 -2.00 -15.54 23.27
CA PRO A 57 -2.09 -14.51 22.23
C PRO A 57 -3.09 -14.84 21.12
N GLU A 58 -3.24 -16.11 20.78
CA GLU A 58 -4.14 -16.58 19.71
C GLU A 58 -5.62 -16.56 20.11
N GLU A 59 -5.92 -16.45 21.41
CA GLU A 59 -7.29 -16.45 21.95
C GLU A 59 -7.87 -15.05 22.10
N ASN A 60 -7.06 -14.00 21.98
CA ASN A 60 -7.58 -12.63 22.00
C ASN A 60 -8.32 -12.28 20.69
N HIS A 61 -9.17 -11.26 20.75
CA HIS A 61 -9.99 -10.83 19.61
C HIS A 61 -9.24 -10.00 18.57
N VAL A 62 -7.91 -9.94 18.64
CA VAL A 62 -7.12 -9.24 17.62
C VAL A 62 -7.05 -10.11 16.36
N GLY A 63 -7.81 -9.71 15.34
CA GLY A 63 -7.83 -10.36 14.02
C GLY A 63 -6.96 -9.66 12.98
N TYR A 64 -7.31 -9.84 11.70
CA TYR A 64 -6.71 -9.09 10.60
C TYR A 64 -7.70 -8.86 9.46
N VAL A 65 -7.54 -7.72 8.81
CA VAL A 65 -8.14 -7.41 7.52
C VAL A 65 -7.00 -7.00 6.60
N THR A 66 -6.75 -7.80 5.55
CA THR A 66 -5.64 -7.50 4.64
C THR A 66 -6.01 -6.30 3.79
N ASN A 67 -5.16 -5.27 3.80
CA ASN A 67 -5.39 -4.08 2.99
C ASN A 67 -5.50 -4.40 1.50
N GLY A 68 -6.46 -3.77 0.84
CA GLY A 68 -6.62 -3.76 -0.61
C GLY A 68 -6.45 -2.36 -1.19
N VAL A 69 -6.48 -2.28 -2.52
CA VAL A 69 -6.57 -1.02 -3.26
C VAL A 69 -7.79 -1.05 -4.16
N HIS A 70 -8.41 0.10 -4.40
CA HIS A 70 -9.55 0.19 -5.30
C HIS A 70 -9.09 -0.01 -6.75
N PHE A 71 -9.49 -1.12 -7.35
CA PHE A 71 -9.01 -1.54 -8.66
C PHE A 71 -9.21 -0.46 -9.73
N GLN A 72 -10.40 0.13 -9.84
CA GLN A 72 -10.71 1.10 -10.89
C GLN A 72 -9.91 2.40 -10.77
N THR A 73 -9.46 2.78 -9.57
CA THR A 73 -8.61 3.96 -9.37
C THR A 73 -7.14 3.64 -9.66
N TRP A 74 -6.68 2.44 -9.32
CA TRP A 74 -5.26 2.07 -9.41
C TRP A 74 -4.88 1.37 -10.71
N CYS A 75 -5.85 0.79 -11.41
CA CYS A 75 -5.66 0.15 -12.71
C CYS A 75 -5.69 1.21 -13.81
N ALA A 76 -4.67 1.22 -14.68
CA ALA A 76 -4.67 2.10 -15.84
C ALA A 76 -5.83 1.74 -16.79
N SER A 77 -6.37 2.75 -17.48
CA SER A 77 -7.44 2.59 -18.47
C SER A 77 -7.14 1.50 -19.51
N GLU A 78 -5.90 1.46 -19.99
CA GLU A 78 -5.42 0.51 -21.00
C GLU A 78 -5.48 -0.94 -20.46
N TRP A 79 -5.19 -1.13 -19.17
CA TRP A 79 -5.37 -2.43 -18.52
C TRP A 79 -6.85 -2.74 -18.30
N GLN A 80 -7.68 -1.75 -17.92
CA GLN A 80 -9.13 -1.97 -17.75
C GLN A 80 -9.78 -2.42 -19.07
N GLU A 81 -9.36 -1.85 -20.20
CA GLU A 81 -9.78 -2.27 -21.54
C GLU A 81 -9.31 -3.69 -21.88
N LEU A 82 -8.08 -4.06 -21.49
CA LEU A 82 -7.61 -5.43 -21.66
C LEU A 82 -8.47 -6.40 -20.83
N TYR A 83 -8.72 -6.09 -19.56
CA TYR A 83 -9.58 -6.93 -18.71
C TYR A 83 -10.99 -7.03 -19.28
N SER A 84 -11.59 -5.95 -19.79
CA SER A 84 -12.95 -6.03 -20.35
C SER A 84 -13.06 -6.92 -21.60
N ARG A 85 -11.97 -7.12 -22.36
CA ARG A 85 -11.94 -8.02 -23.51
C ARG A 85 -11.81 -9.49 -23.12
N TYR A 86 -11.00 -9.79 -22.11
CA TYR A 86 -10.61 -11.17 -21.79
C TYR A 86 -11.33 -11.74 -20.56
N PHE A 87 -11.82 -10.89 -19.67
CA PHE A 87 -12.46 -11.30 -18.42
C PHE A 87 -13.98 -11.31 -18.56
N ASP A 88 -14.65 -11.96 -17.61
CA ASP A 88 -16.12 -11.99 -17.58
C ASP A 88 -16.69 -10.60 -17.26
N SER A 89 -17.88 -10.27 -17.78
CA SER A 89 -18.56 -9.00 -17.51
C SER A 89 -18.86 -8.76 -16.03
N HIS A 90 -18.96 -9.82 -15.22
CA HIS A 90 -19.19 -9.76 -13.78
C HIS A 90 -17.90 -9.70 -12.95
N PHE A 91 -16.71 -9.72 -13.58
CA PHE A 91 -15.42 -9.69 -12.88
C PHE A 91 -15.32 -8.55 -11.85
N LEU A 92 -15.78 -7.35 -12.20
CA LEU A 92 -15.72 -6.19 -11.29
C LEU A 92 -16.55 -6.37 -10.03
N ALA A 93 -17.57 -7.23 -10.04
CA ALA A 93 -18.42 -7.53 -8.89
C ALA A 93 -17.83 -8.65 -8.01
N ASP A 94 -16.88 -9.44 -8.49
CA ASP A 94 -16.29 -10.57 -7.77
C ASP A 94 -14.74 -10.57 -7.83
N GLN A 95 -14.15 -9.42 -7.52
CA GLN A 95 -12.69 -9.23 -7.59
C GLN A 95 -11.92 -10.08 -6.56
N SER A 96 -12.58 -10.56 -5.50
CA SER A 96 -11.99 -11.43 -4.48
C SER A 96 -11.78 -12.86 -4.94
N ASN A 97 -12.42 -13.28 -6.03
CA ASN A 97 -12.35 -14.64 -6.52
C ASN A 97 -11.11 -14.87 -7.37
N ALA A 98 -10.13 -15.58 -6.81
CA ALA A 98 -8.85 -15.86 -7.45
C ALA A 98 -9.00 -16.59 -8.81
N SER A 99 -10.01 -17.44 -8.97
CA SER A 99 -10.22 -18.19 -10.21
C SER A 99 -10.52 -17.29 -11.41
N ILE A 100 -11.20 -16.15 -11.20
CA ILE A 100 -11.48 -15.19 -12.28
C ILE A 100 -10.18 -14.58 -12.81
N TRP A 101 -9.20 -14.36 -11.92
CA TRP A 101 -7.91 -13.79 -12.30
C TRP A 101 -7.05 -14.72 -13.14
N GLU A 102 -7.25 -16.03 -13.09
CA GLU A 102 -6.50 -17.01 -13.89
C GLU A 102 -6.74 -16.82 -15.40
N LYS A 103 -7.82 -16.13 -15.81
CA LYS A 103 -8.04 -15.74 -17.21
C LYS A 103 -6.90 -14.91 -17.79
N ILE A 104 -6.09 -14.23 -16.96
CA ILE A 104 -4.92 -13.49 -17.44
C ILE A 104 -3.93 -14.38 -18.21
N TYR A 105 -3.84 -15.68 -17.88
CA TYR A 105 -2.95 -16.62 -18.56
C TYR A 105 -3.42 -17.00 -19.97
N GLN A 106 -4.64 -16.60 -20.35
CA GLN A 106 -5.17 -16.77 -21.71
C GLN A 106 -4.91 -15.55 -22.59
N VAL A 107 -4.42 -14.45 -22.01
CA VAL A 107 -4.09 -13.23 -22.76
C VAL A 107 -2.76 -13.42 -23.48
N PRO A 108 -2.67 -13.14 -24.79
CA PRO A 108 -1.40 -13.21 -25.52
C PRO A 108 -0.33 -12.29 -24.91
N ASP A 109 0.91 -12.78 -24.85
CA ASP A 109 2.04 -12.01 -24.31
C ASP A 109 2.27 -10.70 -25.07
N GLU A 110 2.00 -10.67 -26.38
CA GLU A 110 2.12 -9.48 -27.22
C GLU A 110 1.14 -8.37 -26.79
N GLU A 111 -0.06 -8.72 -26.34
CA GLU A 111 -1.07 -7.76 -25.84
C GLU A 111 -0.64 -7.14 -24.50
N ILE A 112 -0.12 -7.97 -23.59
CA ILE A 112 0.44 -7.52 -22.32
C ILE A 112 1.64 -6.61 -22.57
N TRP A 113 2.53 -7.00 -23.49
CA TRP A 113 3.71 -6.23 -23.84
C TRP A 113 3.35 -4.89 -24.49
N ALA A 114 2.43 -4.89 -25.46
CA ALA A 114 1.96 -3.67 -26.11
C ALA A 114 1.35 -2.70 -25.09
N THR A 115 0.49 -3.19 -24.20
CA THR A 115 -0.08 -2.40 -23.08
C THR A 115 1.01 -1.81 -22.20
N ARG A 116 2.03 -2.61 -21.85
CA ARG A 116 3.17 -2.15 -21.05
C ARG A 116 3.96 -1.05 -21.76
N GLN A 117 4.25 -1.19 -23.06
CA GLN A 117 4.98 -0.19 -23.83
C GLN A 117 4.19 1.12 -23.95
N ALA A 118 2.87 1.06 -24.15
CA ALA A 118 2.00 2.23 -24.16
C ALA A 118 2.07 2.99 -22.83
N LEU A 119 1.98 2.29 -21.70
CA LEU A 119 2.07 2.91 -20.36
C LEU A 119 3.46 3.48 -20.07
N LYS A 120 4.53 2.84 -20.53
CA LYS A 120 5.90 3.38 -20.42
C LYS A 120 6.02 4.69 -21.18
N LYS A 121 5.51 4.74 -22.41
CA LYS A 121 5.49 5.97 -23.22
C LYS A 121 4.70 7.08 -22.51
N LYS A 122 3.50 6.78 -22.02
CA LYS A 122 2.65 7.71 -21.25
C LYS A 122 3.36 8.27 -20.02
N LEU A 123 4.07 7.42 -19.27
CA LEU A 123 4.88 7.85 -18.13
C LEU A 123 6.03 8.80 -18.56
N VAL A 124 6.78 8.44 -19.61
CA VAL A 124 7.88 9.27 -20.10
C VAL A 124 7.37 10.63 -20.59
N ASP A 125 6.25 10.65 -21.30
CA ASP A 125 5.63 11.89 -21.79
C ASP A 125 5.11 12.75 -20.64
N TYR A 126 4.51 12.12 -19.61
CA TYR A 126 4.11 12.81 -18.37
C TYR A 126 5.31 13.43 -17.66
N ILE A 127 6.42 12.68 -17.50
CA ILE A 127 7.65 13.19 -16.89
C ILE A 127 8.16 14.39 -17.69
N ARG A 128 8.28 14.27 -19.02
CA ARG A 128 8.72 15.38 -19.89
C ARG A 128 7.84 16.62 -19.73
N LYS A 129 6.52 16.44 -19.66
CA LYS A 129 5.57 17.55 -19.46
C LYS A 129 5.72 18.18 -18.07
N SER A 130 5.67 17.39 -17.00
CA SER A 130 5.79 17.87 -15.62
C SER A 130 7.09 18.62 -15.39
N PHE A 131 8.20 18.11 -15.92
CA PHE A 131 9.50 18.78 -15.80
C PHE A 131 9.55 20.11 -16.55
N ARG A 132 8.94 20.23 -17.74
CA ARG A 132 8.84 21.52 -18.45
C ARG A 132 8.01 22.54 -17.69
N GLU A 133 6.89 22.12 -17.10
CA GLU A 133 6.00 23.00 -16.34
C GLU A 133 6.63 23.45 -15.01
N ASP A 134 7.30 22.55 -14.29
CA ASP A 134 8.02 22.89 -13.05
C ASP A 134 9.29 23.70 -13.30
N TRP A 135 9.97 23.47 -14.43
CA TRP A 135 11.11 24.27 -14.87
C TRP A 135 10.73 25.74 -15.09
N LEU A 136 9.63 26.01 -15.80
CA LEU A 136 9.11 27.38 -16.01
C LEU A 136 8.92 28.12 -14.68
N LYS A 137 8.55 27.41 -13.62
CA LYS A 137 8.31 27.97 -12.29
C LYS A 137 9.58 28.19 -11.48
N ARG A 138 10.67 27.44 -11.73
CA ARG A 138 11.86 27.39 -10.86
C ARG A 138 13.13 28.06 -11.42
N GLN A 139 13.10 28.60 -12.65
CA GLN A 139 14.24 29.29 -13.29
C GLN A 139 15.59 28.51 -13.24
N GLY A 140 15.53 27.18 -13.29
CA GLY A 140 16.74 26.35 -13.30
C GLY A 140 17.49 26.36 -14.64
N ASP A 141 18.77 25.98 -14.63
CA ASP A 141 19.63 25.87 -15.81
C ASP A 141 19.01 24.93 -16.87
N PRO A 142 18.66 25.44 -18.07
CA PRO A 142 18.01 24.66 -19.13
C PRO A 142 18.84 23.45 -19.62
N SER A 143 20.17 23.57 -19.61
CA SER A 143 21.07 22.56 -20.18
C SER A 143 21.05 21.25 -19.39
N ARG A 144 20.94 21.33 -18.05
CA ARG A 144 20.88 20.16 -17.17
C ARG A 144 19.53 19.44 -17.29
N VAL A 145 18.45 20.17 -17.52
CA VAL A 145 17.10 19.57 -17.69
C VAL A 145 16.99 18.85 -19.03
N VAL A 146 17.43 19.50 -20.12
CA VAL A 146 17.40 18.90 -21.47
C VAL A 146 18.25 17.64 -21.52
N SER A 147 19.47 17.68 -20.97
CA SER A 147 20.36 16.52 -20.97
C SER A 147 19.83 15.31 -20.19
N VAL A 148 19.05 15.52 -19.12
CA VAL A 148 18.38 14.41 -18.41
C VAL A 148 17.22 13.86 -19.23
N MET A 149 16.42 14.73 -19.86
CA MET A 149 15.27 14.30 -20.67
C MET A 149 15.68 13.52 -21.92
N GLU A 150 16.77 13.90 -22.57
CA GLU A 150 17.34 13.19 -23.73
C GLU A 150 17.87 11.80 -23.37
N LYS A 151 18.31 11.61 -22.13
CA LYS A 151 18.80 10.32 -21.63
C LYS A 151 17.68 9.33 -21.27
N ILE A 152 16.42 9.78 -21.18
CA ILE A 152 15.30 8.88 -20.88
C ILE A 152 14.99 8.04 -22.12
N ASN A 153 15.40 6.78 -22.08
CA ASN A 153 15.12 5.78 -23.10
C ASN A 153 13.85 4.98 -22.76
N PRO A 154 12.73 5.12 -23.51
CA PRO A 154 11.51 4.34 -23.27
C PRO A 154 11.69 2.83 -23.43
N ASN A 155 12.72 2.38 -24.17
CA ASN A 155 13.02 0.96 -24.38
C ASN A 155 13.86 0.36 -23.25
N ALA A 156 14.45 1.18 -22.38
CA ALA A 156 15.25 0.69 -21.25
C ALA A 156 14.36 0.07 -20.15
N LEU A 157 14.97 -0.75 -19.30
CA LEU A 157 14.33 -1.20 -18.06
C LEU A 157 14.08 0.01 -17.15
N LEU A 158 12.82 0.24 -16.77
CA LEU A 158 12.44 1.31 -15.84
C LEU A 158 12.23 0.74 -14.44
N ILE A 159 13.06 1.17 -13.49
CA ILE A 159 12.94 0.81 -12.08
C ILE A 159 12.41 2.03 -11.32
N GLY A 160 11.29 1.88 -10.62
CA GLY A 160 10.65 2.95 -9.87
C GLY A 160 10.66 2.69 -8.36
N PHE A 161 11.00 3.72 -7.58
CA PHE A 161 10.88 3.71 -6.12
C PHE A 161 9.89 4.78 -5.65
N GLY A 162 8.66 4.36 -5.31
CA GLY A 162 7.57 5.27 -4.91
C GLY A 162 7.16 5.09 -3.45
N ARG A 163 8.02 5.47 -2.49
CA ARG A 163 7.71 5.39 -1.04
C ARG A 163 8.30 6.58 -0.28
N ARG A 164 7.63 7.02 0.80
CA ARG A 164 8.19 8.02 1.74
C ARG A 164 9.60 7.63 2.17
N PHE A 165 10.55 8.57 2.15
CA PHE A 165 11.92 8.34 2.62
C PHE A 165 11.93 8.12 4.13
N ALA A 166 12.27 6.89 4.52
CA ALA A 166 12.46 6.48 5.90
C ALA A 166 13.57 5.42 5.93
N THR A 167 14.40 5.43 6.98
CA THR A 167 15.61 4.60 7.09
C THR A 167 15.30 3.11 6.93
N TYR A 168 14.22 2.63 7.55
CA TYR A 168 13.78 1.23 7.47
C TYR A 168 13.40 0.77 6.04
N LYS A 169 13.11 1.68 5.11
CA LYS A 169 12.77 1.35 3.71
C LYS A 169 13.98 1.18 2.81
N ARG A 170 15.20 1.45 3.32
CA ARG A 170 16.48 1.13 2.69
C ARG A 170 16.63 1.63 1.24
N ALA A 171 16.18 2.86 0.96
CA ALA A 171 16.30 3.47 -0.37
C ALA A 171 17.75 3.54 -0.87
N HIS A 172 18.73 3.62 0.04
CA HIS A 172 20.15 3.62 -0.29
C HIS A 172 20.56 2.37 -1.09
N LEU A 173 20.01 1.18 -0.81
CA LEU A 173 20.37 -0.05 -1.54
C LEU A 173 20.16 0.03 -3.06
N LEU A 174 19.31 0.96 -3.54
CA LEU A 174 19.04 1.15 -4.97
C LEU A 174 19.79 2.35 -5.58
N PHE A 175 20.28 3.28 -4.76
CA PHE A 175 20.74 4.60 -5.21
C PHE A 175 22.13 5.00 -4.70
N THR A 176 22.82 4.10 -4.00
CA THR A 176 24.26 4.20 -3.67
C THR A 176 25.06 3.29 -4.56
#